data_AF-A0A962VBU3-F1
#
_entry.id   AF-A0A962VBU3-F1
#
_cell.length_a   1.000
_cell.length_b   1.000
_cell.length_c   1.000
_cell.angle_alpha   90.00
_cell.angle_beta   90.00
_cell.angle_gamma   90.00
#
_symmetry.space_group_name_H-M   'P 1'
#
loop_
_entity.id
_entity.type
_entity.pdbx_description
1 polymer ?
#
loop_
_entity_poly.entity_id
_entity_poly.type
_entity_poly.pdbx_seq_one_letter_code
_entity_poly.pdbx_strand_id
1 'polypeptide(L)'
;YVFGRRKDHVLTALKALLSGFDIRRYYTDDCGAYERHLDPEQHRVGKRNTQKIERKNLNVRTWIKRLARKTICFSKREVMHDTVIGLLINTVEFKRDIHTELQV
;
A
#
# COMPACT_ATOMS: atom_id res chain seq x y z
N TYR A 1 12.28 -0.70 1.81
CA TYR A 1 11.21 -0.52 2.81
C TYR A 1 11.82 0.13 4.05
N VAL A 2 11.03 0.83 4.87
CA VAL A 2 11.49 1.43 6.13
C VAL A 2 10.62 0.87 7.27
N PHE A 3 11.25 0.27 8.27
CA PHE A 3 10.59 -0.16 9.50
C PHE A 3 11.18 0.61 10.68
N GLY A 4 10.35 0.95 11.66
CA GLY A 4 10.82 1.66 12.84
C GLY A 4 9.71 2.06 13.79
N ARG A 5 10.11 2.71 14.88
CA ARG A 5 9.18 3.33 15.83
C ARG A 5 8.60 4.61 15.25
N ARG A 6 7.57 5.17 15.91
CA ARG A 6 6.96 6.47 15.58
C ARG A 6 7.92 7.61 15.94
N LYS A 7 9.01 7.74 15.18
CA LYS A 7 10.07 8.75 15.36
C LYS A 7 10.33 9.46 14.04
N ASP A 8 10.78 10.70 14.16
CA ASP A 8 10.99 11.65 13.06
C ASP A 8 11.91 11.10 11.97
N HIS A 9 13.07 10.54 12.33
CA HIS A 9 14.00 9.96 11.35
C HIS A 9 13.39 8.82 10.51
N VAL A 10 12.46 8.04 11.07
CA VAL A 10 11.77 6.96 10.36
C VAL A 10 10.82 7.56 9.32
N LEU A 11 10.10 8.62 9.69
CA LEU A 11 9.22 9.33 8.78
C LEU A 11 10.02 10.03 7.66
N THR A 12 11.16 10.64 7.97
CA THR A 12 12.03 11.26 6.96
C THR A 12 12.52 10.23 5.94
N ALA A 13 12.99 9.07 6.40
CA ALA A 13 13.39 7.97 5.52
C ALA A 13 12.22 7.44 4.69
N LEU A 14 11.02 7.37 5.27
CA LEU A 14 9.81 6.99 4.53
C LEU A 14 9.46 8.03 3.45
N LYS A 15 9.51 9.33 3.77
CA LYS A 15 9.27 10.40 2.79
C LYS A 15 10.25 10.34 1.62
N ALA A 16 11.52 10.01 1.86
CA ALA A 16 12.50 9.84 0.80
C ALA A 16 12.14 8.69 -0.16
N LEU A 17 11.58 7.59 0.34
CA LEU A 17 11.08 6.52 -0.54
C LEU A 17 9.83 6.93 -1.34
N LEU A 18 9.06 7.88 -0.81
CA LEU A 18 7.83 8.35 -1.43
C LEU A 18 8.05 9.46 -2.47
N SER A 19 9.27 10.00 -2.59
CA SER A 19 9.55 11.16 -3.46
C SER A 19 9.35 10.88 -4.95
N GLY A 20 9.36 9.61 -5.37
CA GLY A 20 9.07 9.20 -6.75
C GLY A 20 7.59 9.18 -7.13
N PHE A 21 6.69 9.46 -6.18
CA PHE A 21 5.24 9.43 -6.39
C PHE A 21 4.63 10.84 -6.32
N ASP A 22 3.67 11.14 -7.21
CA ASP A 22 2.87 12.38 -7.15
C ASP A 22 1.81 12.31 -6.02
N ILE A 23 2.26 12.36 -4.77
CA ILE A 23 1.38 12.31 -3.59
C ILE A 23 0.88 13.70 -3.27
N ARG A 24 -0.40 13.94 -3.58
CA ARG A 24 -1.05 15.25 -3.36
C ARG A 24 -1.58 15.46 -1.94
N ARG A 25 -1.89 14.37 -1.22
CA ARG A 25 -2.50 14.42 0.11
C ARG A 25 -2.04 13.28 1.00
N TYR A 26 -1.81 13.59 2.26
CA TYR A 26 -1.49 12.65 3.32
C TYR A 26 -2.64 12.58 4.33
N TYR A 27 -3.10 11.36 4.63
CA TYR A 27 -4.06 11.11 5.69
C TYR A 27 -3.39 10.32 6.79
N THR A 28 -3.31 10.89 7.98
CA THR A 28 -2.64 10.25 9.12
C THR A 28 -3.46 10.39 10.39
N ASP A 29 -3.04 9.68 11.42
CA ASP A 29 -3.47 9.97 12.77
C ASP A 29 -2.73 11.21 13.33
N ASP A 30 -3.08 11.60 14.54
CA ASP A 30 -2.63 12.83 15.21
C ASP A 30 -1.21 12.70 15.81
N CYS A 31 -0.30 12.05 15.08
CA CYS A 31 1.09 11.93 15.53
C CYS A 31 1.85 13.22 15.26
N GLY A 32 2.49 13.78 16.28
CA GLY A 32 3.30 15.00 16.11
C GLY A 32 4.45 14.89 15.10
N ALA A 33 4.94 13.68 14.77
CA ALA A 33 5.92 13.50 13.70
C ALA A 33 5.37 13.91 12.33
N TYR A 34 4.10 13.61 12.05
CA TYR A 34 3.45 13.98 10.79
C TYR A 34 3.26 15.49 10.69
N GLU A 35 2.78 16.11 11.76
CA GLU A 35 2.59 17.57 11.84
C GLU A 35 3.89 18.35 11.61
N ARG A 36 5.03 17.87 12.14
CA ARG A 36 6.34 18.52 11.95
C ARG A 36 6.93 18.37 10.54
N HIS A 37 6.56 17.31 9.82
CA HIS A 37 7.26 16.91 8.58
C HIS A 37 6.38 16.94 7.33
N LEU A 38 5.07 17.05 7.46
CA LEU A 38 4.14 17.16 6.32
C LEU A 38 3.69 18.61 6.17
N ASP A 39 3.49 19.01 4.92
CA ASP A 39 2.91 20.31 4.61
C ASP A 39 1.46 20.37 5.14
N PRO A 40 1.09 21.36 5.97
CA PRO A 40 -0.27 21.52 6.48
C PRO A 40 -1.35 21.55 5.40
N GLU A 41 -1.06 22.05 4.19
CA GLU A 41 -2.03 22.10 3.09
C GLU A 41 -2.31 20.71 2.51
N GLN A 42 -1.30 19.85 2.51
CA GLN A 42 -1.38 18.47 2.01
C GLN A 42 -1.79 17.47 3.09
N HIS A 43 -1.78 17.86 4.36
CA HIS A 43 -1.99 16.97 5.49
C HIS A 43 -3.41 17.07 6.05
N ARG A 44 -4.06 15.92 6.23
CA ARG A 44 -5.39 15.81 6.82
C ARG A 44 -5.39 14.76 7.92
N VAL A 45 -5.53 15.22 9.16
CA VAL A 45 -5.69 14.36 10.33
C VAL A 45 -7.15 13.92 10.45
N GLY A 46 -7.39 12.62 10.67
CA GLY A 46 -8.73 12.15 11.00
C GLY A 46 -8.99 10.67 10.74
N LYS A 47 -9.94 10.11 11.49
CA LYS A 47 -10.22 8.67 11.51
C LYS A 47 -10.80 8.12 10.21
N ARG A 48 -11.63 8.90 9.51
CA ARG A 48 -12.39 8.40 8.35
C ARG A 48 -11.48 7.84 7.24
N ASN A 49 -10.40 8.55 6.92
CA ASN A 49 -9.49 8.13 5.85
C ASN A 49 -8.43 7.16 6.36
N THR A 50 -7.95 7.31 7.60
CA THR A 50 -7.02 6.33 8.19
C THR A 50 -7.67 4.96 8.33
N GLN A 51 -8.93 4.87 8.74
CA GLN A 51 -9.67 3.59 8.81
C GLN A 51 -9.81 2.92 7.43
N LYS A 52 -9.96 3.70 6.35
CA LYS A 52 -9.97 3.15 4.98
C LYS A 52 -8.61 2.54 4.63
N ILE A 53 -7.51 3.23 4.96
CA ILE A 53 -6.14 2.76 4.75
C ILE A 53 -5.89 1.49 5.58
N GLU A 54 -6.28 1.48 6.84
CA GLU A 54 -6.19 0.32 7.72
C GLU A 54 -6.97 -0.88 7.17
N ARG A 55 -8.18 -0.66 6.65
CA ARG A 55 -8.99 -1.72 6.03
C ARG A 55 -8.31 -2.30 4.78
N LYS A 56 -7.70 -1.47 3.95
CA LYS A 56 -6.91 -1.93 2.80
C LYS A 56 -5.72 -2.79 3.25
N ASN A 57 -4.94 -2.31 4.21
CA ASN A 57 -3.80 -3.05 4.76
C ASN A 57 -4.23 -4.39 5.40
N LEU A 58 -5.40 -4.43 6.05
CA LEU A 58 -5.97 -5.66 6.61
C LEU A 58 -6.32 -6.69 5.53
N ASN A 59 -6.91 -6.24 4.41
CA ASN A 59 -7.20 -7.11 3.27
C ASN A 59 -5.91 -7.70 2.69
N VAL A 60 -4.91 -6.86 2.43
CA VAL A 60 -3.59 -7.28 1.91
C VAL A 60 -2.94 -8.31 2.85
N ARG A 61 -2.90 -8.04 4.16
CA ARG A 61 -2.37 -8.99 5.14
C ARG A 61 -3.12 -10.32 5.11
N THR A 62 -4.43 -10.30 4.90
CA THR A 62 -5.25 -11.51 4.82
C THR A 62 -4.96 -12.32 3.56
N TRP A 63 -4.76 -11.66 2.41
CA TRP A 63 -4.40 -12.34 1.17
C TRP A 63 -2.99 -12.95 1.25
N ILE A 64 -2.00 -12.22 1.79
CA ILE A 64 -0.64 -12.75 2.00
C ILE A 64 -0.68 -13.98 2.90
N LYS A 65 -1.46 -13.94 4.01
CA LYS A 65 -1.64 -15.11 4.88
C LYS A 65 -2.25 -16.30 4.15
N ARG A 66 -3.19 -16.09 3.22
CA ARG A 66 -3.77 -17.16 2.40
C ARG A 66 -2.75 -17.73 1.43
N LEU A 67 -1.99 -16.88 0.75
CA LEU A 67 -0.92 -17.28 -0.17
C LEU A 67 0.13 -18.16 0.55
N ALA A 68 0.53 -17.77 1.77
CA ALA A 68 1.53 -18.50 2.56
C ALA A 68 1.09 -19.91 3.01
N ARG A 69 -0.22 -20.24 3.02
CA ARG A 69 -0.73 -21.56 3.44
C ARG A 69 -0.52 -22.68 2.43
N LYS A 70 -0.20 -22.37 1.18
CA LYS A 70 0.07 -23.35 0.11
C LYS A 70 -1.04 -24.41 -0.06
N THR A 71 -2.26 -23.98 -0.37
CA THR A 71 -3.40 -24.88 -0.61
C THR A 71 -3.29 -25.63 -1.95
N ILE A 72 -4.29 -26.46 -2.29
CA ILE A 72 -4.27 -27.34 -3.49
C ILE A 72 -3.95 -26.63 -4.81
N CYS A 73 -4.31 -25.36 -4.96
CA CYS A 73 -4.02 -24.57 -6.16
C CYS A 73 -2.64 -23.87 -6.12
N PHE A 74 -1.78 -24.17 -5.15
CA PHE A 74 -0.48 -23.52 -5.01
C PHE A 74 0.52 -24.04 -6.04
N SER A 75 0.96 -23.15 -6.94
CA SER A 75 1.95 -23.49 -7.96
C SER A 75 3.36 -23.66 -7.38
N LYS A 76 4.18 -24.50 -8.02
CA LYS A 76 5.63 -24.61 -7.72
C LYS A 76 6.47 -23.54 -8.42
N ARG A 77 5.93 -22.86 -9.42
CA ARG A 77 6.65 -21.84 -10.21
C ARG A 77 6.42 -20.45 -9.62
N GLU A 78 7.51 -19.74 -9.35
CA GLU A 78 7.49 -18.36 -8.85
C GLU A 78 6.72 -17.42 -9.78
N VAL A 79 6.97 -17.52 -11.09
CA VAL A 79 6.29 -16.73 -12.15
C VAL A 79 4.76 -16.78 -12.03
N MET A 80 4.19 -17.92 -11.64
CA MET A 80 2.73 -18.04 -11.47
C MET A 80 2.24 -17.23 -10.28
N HIS A 81 3.00 -17.18 -9.19
CA HIS A 81 2.67 -16.37 -8.02
C HIS A 81 2.80 -14.89 -8.34
N ASP A 82 3.89 -14.47 -8.98
CA ASP A 82 4.10 -13.07 -9.38
C ASP A 82 2.99 -12.58 -10.31
N THR A 83 2.61 -13.41 -11.29
CA THR A 83 1.51 -13.11 -12.21
C THR A 83 0.19 -12.93 -11.45
N VAL A 84 -0.18 -13.89 -10.59
CA VAL A 84 -1.46 -13.81 -9.85
C VAL A 84 -1.48 -12.65 -8.86
N ILE A 85 -0.36 -12.36 -8.19
CA ILE A 85 -0.24 -11.20 -7.29
C ILE A 85 -0.38 -9.90 -8.08
N GLY A 86 0.31 -9.78 -9.22
CA GLY A 86 0.21 -8.63 -10.10
C GLY A 86 -1.21 -8.40 -10.61
N LEU A 87 -1.87 -9.46 -11.08
CA LEU A 87 -3.28 -9.42 -11.51
C LEU A 87 -4.20 -8.95 -10.38
N LEU A 88 -4.07 -9.53 -9.19
CA LEU A 88 -4.88 -9.15 -8.03
C LEU A 88 -4.71 -7.67 -7.68
N ILE A 89 -3.48 -7.18 -7.62
CA ILE A 89 -3.19 -5.76 -7.31
C ILE A 89 -3.78 -4.85 -8.40
N ASN A 90 -3.57 -5.18 -9.67
CA ASN A 90 -4.08 -4.39 -10.79
C ASN A 90 -5.61 -4.31 -10.80
N THR A 91 -6.29 -5.44 -10.58
CA THR A 91 -7.75 -5.47 -10.55
C THR A 91 -8.32 -4.79 -9.30
N VAL A 92 -7.75 -5.03 -8.12
CA VAL A 92 -8.34 -4.55 -6.86
C VAL A 92 -7.96 -3.10 -6.54
N GLU A 93 -6.70 -2.72 -6.72
CA GLU A 93 -6.24 -1.37 -6.36
C GLU A 93 -6.35 -0.38 -7.51
N PHE A 94 -6.02 -0.81 -8.73
CA PHE A 94 -5.98 0.07 -9.89
C PHE A 94 -7.21 -0.04 -10.79
N LYS A 95 -8.09 -1.03 -10.55
CA LYS A 95 -9.26 -1.35 -11.40
C LYS A 95 -8.90 -1.46 -12.88
N ARG A 96 -7.69 -1.94 -13.16
CA ARG A 96 -7.21 -2.16 -14.54
C ARG A 96 -7.62 -3.55 -14.96
N ASP A 97 -8.31 -3.64 -16.09
CA ASP A 97 -8.57 -4.89 -16.76
C ASP A 97 -7.47 -5.10 -17.80
N ILE A 98 -6.58 -6.04 -17.51
CA ILE A 98 -5.47 -6.43 -18.37
C ILE A 98 -5.94 -7.14 -19.65
N HIS A 99 -7.19 -7.58 -19.73
CA HIS A 99 -7.75 -8.18 -20.93
C HIS A 99 -8.33 -7.15 -21.91
N THR A 100 -8.58 -5.92 -21.47
CA THR A 100 -9.07 -4.85 -22.36
C THR A 100 -7.92 -4.08 -23.03
N GLU A 101 -6.75 -4.01 -22.41
CA GLU A 101 -5.57 -3.26 -22.91
C GLU A 101 -4.82 -4.01 -24.05
N LEU A 102 -5.18 -5.26 -24.39
CA LEU A 102 -4.59 -6.03 -25.51
C LEU A 102 -5.40 -5.94 -26.82
N GLN A 103 -6.39 -5.04 -26.90
CA GLN A 103 -7.22 -4.82 -28.11
C GLN A 103 -6.92 -3.50 -28.86
N VAL A 104 -5.69 -2.99 -28.78
CA VAL A 104 -5.22 -1.86 -29.62
C VAL A 104 -3.96 -2.24 -30.36
#